data_AF-A0A0R3SQ51-F1
#
_entry.id   AF-A0A0R3SQ51-F1
#
_cell.length_a   1.000
_cell.length_b   1.000
_cell.length_c   1.000
_cell.angle_alpha   90.00
_cell.angle_beta   90.00
_cell.angle_gamma   90.00
#
_symmetry.space_group_name_H-M   'P 1'
#
loop_
_entity.id
_entity.type
_entity.pdbx_description
1 polymer ?
#
loop_
_entity_poly.entity_id
_entity_poly.type
_entity_poly.pdbx_seq_one_letter_code
_entity_poly.pdbx_strand_id
1 'polypeptide(L)'
;MSDKDIFQLVCSEVFNCAKKHFNYDESPECADECICKALSWITLSNSPPLRILGQKLIRRGLLLSSYHVPIVEEILLRIDGCEPTVLLELFTDSPPSDHILQYLLPYWPKIRKHFIQLLDSQFSHTTEEEAGKIQDIFKFWKRCFKAAMAARDHLTSVLICLLNETVALLRGIWDINAPAVSLLGCIKLLQKFVEIVCYDTWTFGLKPKRLDIADAHLYDEALSLLIDLKSKFRIPPTSNVEYFKSEKFEQLFIYVTARTLYVYGGQHELLASWLSIEADKIIELYAEDDVLLFRILITLLMIENMHLKSLGKNKSSIPSAHDLFASILKWINFDRHIIIDWLVSPETDCLTYLLAYTKRLGAASNEEMTAEQRDLWRPSTKWLEKHRENVNKLLTEIVQSLITLNNANSLPFSPELLIANINKATKVLL
;
A
#
# COMPACT_ATOMS: atom_id res chain seq x y z
N MET A 1 -19.12 22.95 -24.94
CA MET A 1 -18.73 22.15 -26.13
C MET A 1 -19.21 20.74 -25.91
N SER A 2 -19.75 20.07 -26.92
CA SER A 2 -20.14 18.67 -26.82
C SER A 2 -18.91 17.76 -26.79
N ASP A 3 -19.04 16.52 -26.28
CA ASP A 3 -17.98 15.50 -26.33
C ASP A 3 -17.45 15.34 -27.76
N LYS A 4 -18.34 15.38 -28.75
CA LYS A 4 -18.00 15.29 -30.18
C LYS A 4 -17.10 16.43 -30.63
N ASP A 5 -17.43 17.67 -30.25
CA ASP A 5 -16.62 18.84 -30.62
C ASP A 5 -15.23 18.76 -29.98
N ILE A 6 -15.16 18.33 -28.71
CA ILE A 6 -13.90 18.18 -27.98
C ILE A 6 -13.04 17.08 -28.63
N PHE A 7 -13.64 15.93 -28.96
CA PHE A 7 -12.93 14.83 -29.60
C PHE A 7 -12.40 15.22 -30.99
N GLN A 8 -13.21 15.89 -31.81
CA GLN A 8 -12.78 16.38 -33.13
C GLN A 8 -11.65 17.41 -33.04
N LEU A 9 -11.69 18.31 -32.05
CA LEU A 9 -10.61 19.26 -31.80
C LEU A 9 -9.30 18.52 -31.49
N VAL A 10 -9.33 17.56 -30.55
CA VAL A 10 -8.15 16.77 -30.18
C VAL A 10 -7.63 15.94 -31.35
N CYS A 11 -8.51 15.32 -32.14
CA CYS A 11 -8.12 14.61 -33.36
C CYS A 11 -7.40 15.55 -34.32
N SER A 12 -7.97 16.72 -34.59
CA SER A 12 -7.38 17.72 -35.49
C SER A 12 -5.99 18.16 -35.01
N GLU A 13 -5.82 18.44 -33.72
CA GLU A 13 -4.50 18.77 -33.15
C GLU A 13 -3.47 17.65 -33.35
N VAL A 14 -3.86 16.41 -33.04
CA VAL A 14 -2.98 15.26 -33.05
C VAL A 14 -2.57 14.89 -34.48
N PHE A 15 -3.52 14.80 -35.40
CA PHE A 15 -3.24 14.45 -36.80
C PHE A 15 -2.56 15.58 -37.57
N ASN A 16 -2.85 16.86 -37.29
CA ASN A 16 -2.09 17.96 -37.89
C ASN A 16 -0.63 17.98 -37.42
N CYS A 17 -0.38 17.66 -36.15
CA CYS A 17 0.97 17.49 -35.64
C CYS A 17 1.67 16.30 -36.32
N ALA A 18 0.97 15.17 -36.44
CA ALA A 18 1.45 13.98 -37.13
C ALA A 18 1.85 14.28 -38.59
N LYS A 19 0.98 14.97 -39.32
CA LYS A 19 1.21 15.41 -40.71
C LYS A 19 2.40 16.33 -40.84
N LYS A 20 2.45 17.38 -40.02
CA LYS A 20 3.48 18.43 -40.12
C LYS A 20 4.88 17.92 -39.79
N HIS A 21 5.01 17.01 -38.83
CA HIS A 21 6.30 16.63 -38.27
C HIS A 21 6.75 15.22 -38.64
N PHE A 22 5.85 14.36 -39.11
CA PHE A 22 6.13 12.94 -39.38
C PHE A 22 5.59 12.46 -40.74
N ASN A 23 5.24 13.37 -41.65
CA ASN A 23 4.73 13.09 -43.00
C ASN A 23 3.53 12.13 -43.04
N TYR A 24 2.68 12.19 -42.02
CA TYR A 24 1.46 11.38 -41.98
C TYR A 24 0.30 12.11 -42.67
N ASP A 25 0.00 11.75 -43.93
CA ASP A 25 -0.95 12.48 -44.76
C ASP A 25 -2.41 12.01 -44.66
N GLU A 26 -2.69 10.90 -44.00
CA GLU A 26 -4.03 10.34 -43.90
C GLU A 26 -4.81 10.88 -42.71
N SER A 27 -5.71 11.84 -42.93
CA SER A 27 -6.72 12.22 -41.94
C SER A 27 -7.81 11.15 -41.89
N PRO A 28 -8.13 10.57 -40.71
CA PRO A 28 -9.22 9.61 -40.58
C PRO A 28 -10.58 10.27 -40.88
N GLU A 29 -11.52 9.51 -41.44
CA GLU A 29 -12.83 10.03 -41.87
C GLU A 29 -13.86 10.02 -40.72
N CYS A 30 -13.68 9.14 -39.74
CA CYS A 30 -14.58 8.99 -38.60
C CYS A 30 -13.85 8.79 -37.28
N ALA A 31 -14.59 8.88 -36.17
CA ALA A 31 -14.02 8.75 -34.83
C ALA A 31 -13.42 7.36 -34.56
N ASP A 32 -14.05 6.30 -35.07
CA ASP A 32 -13.56 4.93 -34.89
C ASP A 32 -12.22 4.73 -35.61
N GLU A 33 -12.07 5.27 -36.82
CA GLU A 33 -10.79 5.26 -37.53
C GLU A 33 -9.71 6.08 -36.79
N CYS A 34 -10.07 7.23 -36.19
CA CYS A 34 -9.15 7.99 -35.34
C CYS A 34 -8.64 7.14 -34.17
N ILE A 35 -9.55 6.45 -33.47
CA ILE A 35 -9.24 5.59 -32.32
C ILE A 35 -8.34 4.44 -32.78
N CYS A 36 -8.73 3.74 -33.84
CA CYS A 36 -7.98 2.62 -34.40
C CYS A 36 -6.57 3.02 -34.83
N LYS A 37 -6.42 4.16 -35.52
CA LYS A 37 -5.12 4.66 -35.96
C LYS A 37 -4.24 5.07 -34.78
N ALA A 38 -4.80 5.79 -33.80
CA ALA A 38 -4.07 6.18 -32.61
C ALA A 38 -3.57 4.96 -31.81
N LEU A 39 -4.40 3.92 -31.66
CA LEU A 39 -4.00 2.67 -31.02
C LEU A 39 -2.94 1.91 -31.82
N SER A 40 -2.98 1.97 -33.16
CA SER A 40 -1.91 1.41 -34.01
C SER A 40 -0.61 2.18 -33.85
N TRP A 41 -0.65 3.51 -33.70
CA TRP A 41 0.55 4.27 -33.40
C TRP A 41 1.14 3.90 -32.05
N ILE A 42 0.30 3.69 -31.04
CA ILE A 42 0.74 3.29 -29.70
C ILE A 42 1.44 1.92 -29.73
N THR A 43 0.87 0.95 -30.44
CA THR A 43 1.30 -0.46 -30.39
C THR A 43 2.33 -0.84 -31.45
N LEU A 44 2.26 -0.27 -32.65
CA LEU A 44 3.03 -0.73 -33.81
C LEU A 44 4.06 0.29 -34.32
N SER A 45 3.97 1.56 -33.89
CA SER A 45 4.90 2.58 -34.38
C SER A 45 6.28 2.40 -33.76
N ASN A 46 7.33 2.46 -34.56
CA ASN A 46 8.72 2.58 -34.08
C ASN A 46 9.11 4.04 -33.76
N SER A 47 8.19 4.99 -33.92
CA SER A 47 8.41 6.41 -33.67
C SER A 47 7.87 6.80 -32.28
N PRO A 48 8.74 7.10 -31.28
CA PRO A 48 8.30 7.53 -29.96
C PRO A 48 7.35 8.75 -29.98
N PRO A 49 7.58 9.78 -30.83
CA PRO A 49 6.64 10.90 -30.93
C PRO A 49 5.23 10.51 -31.40
N LEU A 50 5.10 9.56 -32.34
CA LEU A 50 3.78 9.09 -32.79
C LEU A 50 3.06 8.29 -31.69
N ARG A 51 3.80 7.51 -30.89
CA ARG A 51 3.24 6.83 -29.71
C ARG A 51 2.66 7.86 -28.73
N ILE A 52 3.41 8.91 -28.41
CA ILE A 52 2.95 9.99 -27.50
C ILE A 52 1.70 10.69 -28.05
N LEU A 53 1.67 10.97 -29.36
CA LEU A 53 0.50 11.57 -30.01
C LEU A 53 -0.73 10.66 -29.93
N GLY A 54 -0.56 9.36 -30.18
CA GLY A 54 -1.62 8.36 -30.00
C GLY A 54 -2.10 8.30 -28.56
N GLN A 55 -1.18 8.23 -27.58
CA GLN A 55 -1.51 8.25 -26.15
C GLN A 55 -2.30 9.50 -25.76
N LYS A 56 -1.90 10.69 -26.25
CA LYS A 56 -2.61 11.95 -26.01
C LYS A 56 -4.06 11.87 -26.49
N LEU A 57 -4.28 11.36 -27.71
CA LEU A 57 -5.62 11.23 -28.29
C LEU A 57 -6.48 10.28 -27.46
N ILE A 58 -5.97 9.07 -27.20
CA ILE A 58 -6.71 8.03 -26.49
C ILE A 58 -7.03 8.45 -25.06
N ARG A 59 -6.07 9.01 -24.32
CA ARG A 59 -6.28 9.49 -22.95
C ARG A 59 -7.31 10.62 -22.90
N ARG A 60 -7.33 11.52 -23.88
CA ARG A 60 -8.35 12.56 -23.97
C ARG A 60 -9.72 12.00 -24.32
N GLY A 61 -9.79 11.02 -25.23
CA GLY A 61 -11.03 10.33 -25.56
C GLY A 61 -11.63 9.55 -24.38
N LEU A 62 -10.80 8.92 -23.55
CA LEU A 62 -11.23 8.20 -22.34
C LEU A 62 -11.88 9.12 -21.29
N LEU A 63 -11.65 10.43 -21.34
CA LEU A 63 -12.30 11.42 -20.47
C LEU A 63 -13.68 11.85 -20.98
N LEU A 64 -14.06 11.45 -22.20
CA LEU A 64 -15.32 11.83 -22.84
C LEU A 64 -16.30 10.66 -22.76
N SER A 65 -17.45 10.92 -22.15
CA SER A 65 -18.50 9.91 -21.91
C SER A 65 -18.99 9.21 -23.18
N SER A 66 -18.99 9.91 -24.31
CA SER A 66 -19.41 9.38 -25.61
C SER A 66 -18.36 8.49 -26.29
N TYR A 67 -17.10 8.54 -25.86
CA TYR A 67 -15.97 7.88 -26.53
C TYR A 67 -15.26 6.86 -25.65
N HIS A 68 -15.53 6.81 -24.33
CA HIS A 68 -14.84 5.85 -23.47
C HIS A 68 -15.17 4.40 -23.82
N VAL A 69 -16.42 4.04 -24.15
CA VAL A 69 -16.79 2.64 -24.44
C VAL A 69 -16.10 2.14 -25.71
N PRO A 70 -16.22 2.85 -26.86
CA PRO A 70 -15.56 2.40 -28.10
C PRO A 70 -14.05 2.29 -27.95
N ILE A 71 -13.42 3.20 -27.20
CA ILE A 71 -11.97 3.15 -26.96
C ILE A 71 -11.59 1.93 -26.11
N VAL A 72 -12.32 1.67 -25.02
CA VAL A 72 -12.05 0.51 -24.16
C VAL A 72 -12.28 -0.80 -24.92
N GLU A 73 -13.36 -0.89 -25.71
CA GLU A 73 -13.62 -2.02 -26.61
C GLU A 73 -12.47 -2.29 -27.55
N GLU A 74 -12.01 -1.26 -28.27
CA GLU A 74 -10.92 -1.39 -29.23
C GLU A 74 -9.59 -1.76 -28.54
N ILE A 75 -9.33 -1.22 -27.35
CA ILE A 75 -8.17 -1.62 -26.52
C ILE A 75 -8.26 -3.13 -26.19
N LEU A 76 -9.42 -3.60 -25.70
CA LEU A 76 -9.61 -4.98 -25.26
C LEU A 76 -9.60 -5.99 -26.43
N LEU A 77 -10.04 -5.56 -27.61
CA LEU A 77 -9.92 -6.33 -28.86
C LEU A 77 -8.45 -6.51 -29.24
N ARG A 78 -7.64 -5.44 -29.13
CA ARG A 78 -6.21 -5.47 -29.49
C ARG A 78 -5.31 -6.18 -28.49
N ILE A 79 -5.76 -6.36 -27.25
CA ILE A 79 -5.03 -7.18 -26.26
C ILE A 79 -4.77 -8.60 -26.79
N ASP A 80 -5.66 -9.16 -27.62
CA ASP A 80 -5.49 -10.51 -28.20
C ASP A 80 -4.48 -10.58 -29.37
N GLY A 81 -3.78 -9.49 -29.72
CA GLY A 81 -2.85 -9.50 -30.85
C GLY A 81 -1.74 -8.45 -30.85
N CYS A 82 -1.61 -7.66 -29.78
CA CYS A 82 -0.61 -6.58 -29.64
C CYS A 82 0.01 -6.60 -28.24
N GLU A 83 1.10 -5.85 -27.99
CA GLU A 83 1.71 -5.72 -26.65
C GLU A 83 0.68 -5.24 -25.59
N PRO A 84 0.14 -6.13 -24.72
CA PRO A 84 -0.96 -5.78 -23.82
C PRO A 84 -0.58 -4.74 -22.78
N THR A 85 0.70 -4.71 -22.40
CA THR A 85 1.31 -3.76 -21.47
C THR A 85 1.10 -2.32 -21.89
N VAL A 86 1.43 -1.98 -23.13
CA VAL A 86 1.34 -0.61 -23.65
C VAL A 86 -0.12 -0.14 -23.69
N LEU A 87 -1.04 -1.06 -24.00
CA LEU A 87 -2.47 -0.77 -24.02
C LEU A 87 -3.06 -0.60 -22.61
N LEU A 88 -2.66 -1.44 -21.65
CA LEU A 88 -3.08 -1.33 -20.26
C LEU A 88 -2.50 -0.08 -19.57
N GLU A 89 -1.31 0.36 -19.99
CA GLU A 89 -0.69 1.63 -19.54
C GLU A 89 -1.58 2.85 -19.85
N LEU A 90 -2.41 2.80 -20.89
CA LEU A 90 -3.34 3.89 -21.21
C LEU A 90 -4.34 4.15 -20.08
N PHE A 91 -4.62 3.15 -19.26
CA PHE A 91 -5.45 3.26 -18.07
C PHE A 91 -4.67 3.60 -16.79
N THR A 92 -3.34 3.80 -16.88
CA THR A 92 -2.47 4.04 -15.72
C THR A 92 -2.23 5.49 -15.40
N ASP A 93 -2.74 6.48 -16.14
CA ASP A 93 -2.49 7.89 -15.81
C ASP A 93 -3.39 8.40 -14.68
N SER A 94 -4.66 7.95 -14.63
CA SER A 94 -5.63 8.26 -13.57
C SER A 94 -6.35 7.00 -13.08
N PRO A 95 -7.01 7.02 -11.91
CA PRO A 95 -7.95 5.96 -11.56
C PRO A 95 -9.05 5.85 -12.64
N PRO A 96 -9.43 4.63 -13.07
CA PRO A 96 -10.50 4.45 -14.05
C PRO A 96 -11.83 4.94 -13.49
N SER A 97 -12.72 5.43 -14.36
CA SER A 97 -14.08 5.79 -13.98
C SER A 97 -14.92 4.55 -13.64
N ASP A 98 -16.02 4.74 -12.92
CA ASP A 98 -16.93 3.65 -12.54
C ASP A 98 -17.45 2.88 -13.75
N HIS A 99 -17.74 3.60 -14.84
CA HIS A 99 -18.21 2.98 -16.07
C HIS A 99 -17.12 2.10 -16.71
N ILE A 100 -15.86 2.56 -16.73
CA ILE A 100 -14.74 1.75 -17.23
C ILE A 100 -14.58 0.49 -16.38
N LEU A 101 -14.68 0.61 -15.05
CA LEU A 101 -14.60 -0.53 -14.14
C LEU A 101 -15.70 -1.57 -14.38
N GLN A 102 -16.95 -1.14 -14.57
CA GLN A 102 -18.05 -2.02 -14.93
C GLN A 102 -17.83 -2.69 -16.27
N TYR A 103 -17.34 -1.94 -17.25
CA TYR A 103 -17.08 -2.45 -18.59
C TYR A 103 -15.94 -3.48 -18.62
N LEU A 104 -14.92 -3.30 -17.78
CA LEU A 104 -13.79 -4.25 -17.64
C LEU A 104 -14.17 -5.55 -16.93
N LEU A 105 -15.32 -5.60 -16.25
CA LEU A 105 -15.74 -6.74 -15.42
C LEU A 105 -15.60 -8.11 -16.12
N PRO A 106 -16.14 -8.34 -17.33
CA PRO A 106 -16.01 -9.63 -18.01
C PRO A 106 -14.59 -9.90 -18.55
N TYR A 107 -13.72 -8.90 -18.61
CA TYR A 107 -12.40 -8.99 -19.22
C TYR A 107 -11.26 -9.25 -18.22
N TRP A 108 -11.50 -9.13 -16.91
CA TRP A 108 -10.47 -9.38 -15.89
C TRP A 108 -9.77 -10.75 -16.01
N PRO A 109 -10.48 -11.88 -16.22
CA PRO A 109 -9.82 -13.18 -16.39
C PRO A 109 -8.86 -13.21 -17.58
N LYS A 110 -9.23 -12.52 -18.67
CA LYS A 110 -8.43 -12.38 -19.88
C LYS A 110 -7.19 -11.53 -19.61
N ILE A 111 -7.35 -10.37 -18.98
CA ILE A 111 -6.24 -9.46 -18.60
C ILE A 111 -5.25 -10.20 -17.69
N ARG A 112 -5.75 -10.92 -16.67
CA ARG A 112 -4.94 -11.76 -15.78
C ARG A 112 -4.11 -12.77 -16.55
N LYS A 113 -4.73 -13.55 -17.43
CA LYS A 113 -4.06 -14.61 -18.19
C LYS A 113 -2.92 -14.04 -19.04
N HIS A 114 -3.16 -12.93 -19.72
CA HIS A 114 -2.13 -12.24 -20.51
C HIS A 114 -0.98 -11.75 -19.65
N PHE A 115 -1.27 -11.23 -18.45
CA PHE A 115 -0.22 -10.76 -17.57
C PHE A 115 0.66 -11.91 -17.06
N ILE A 116 0.07 -13.06 -16.71
CA ILE A 116 0.83 -14.26 -16.34
C ILE A 116 1.70 -14.73 -17.52
N GLN A 117 1.14 -14.80 -18.74
CA GLN A 117 1.89 -15.19 -19.93
C GLN A 117 3.07 -14.26 -20.23
N LEU A 118 2.88 -12.95 -20.04
CA LEU A 118 3.95 -11.97 -20.18
C LEU A 118 5.08 -12.26 -19.20
N LEU A 119 4.77 -12.48 -17.92
CA LEU A 119 5.75 -12.77 -16.89
C LEU A 119 6.49 -14.10 -17.15
N ASP A 120 5.78 -15.11 -17.64
CA ASP A 120 6.34 -16.42 -17.97
C ASP A 120 7.32 -16.33 -19.15
N SER A 121 7.00 -15.52 -20.18
CA SER A 121 7.86 -15.30 -21.34
C SER A 121 9.16 -14.52 -21.03
N GLN A 122 9.22 -13.86 -19.87
CA GLN A 122 10.26 -12.90 -19.50
C GLN A 122 11.31 -13.48 -18.52
N PHE A 123 11.34 -14.81 -18.36
CA PHE A 123 12.09 -15.51 -17.31
C PHE A 123 13.62 -15.37 -17.39
N SER A 124 14.20 -15.15 -18.58
CA SER A 124 15.65 -15.28 -18.79
C SER A 124 16.44 -13.96 -18.82
N HIS A 125 15.87 -12.84 -19.28
CA HIS A 125 16.56 -11.54 -19.34
C HIS A 125 15.57 -10.36 -19.36
N THR A 126 15.10 -9.89 -18.20
CA THR A 126 14.24 -8.70 -18.15
C THR A 126 15.08 -7.43 -18.24
N THR A 127 14.84 -6.62 -19.26
CA THR A 127 15.40 -5.26 -19.39
C THR A 127 14.71 -4.27 -18.44
N GLU A 128 15.33 -3.10 -18.20
CA GLU A 128 14.69 -2.01 -17.42
C GLU A 128 13.36 -1.56 -18.03
N GLU A 129 13.27 -1.51 -19.36
CA GLU A 129 12.04 -1.13 -20.07
C GLU A 129 10.91 -2.14 -19.80
N GLU A 130 11.21 -3.44 -19.90
CA GLU A 130 10.25 -4.51 -19.63
C GLU A 130 9.84 -4.56 -18.15
N ALA A 131 10.78 -4.32 -17.23
CA ALA A 131 10.49 -4.18 -15.83
C ALA A 131 9.54 -3.00 -15.57
N GLY A 132 9.74 -1.87 -16.25
CA GLY A 132 8.82 -0.72 -16.23
C GLY A 132 7.40 -1.10 -16.67
N LYS A 133 7.28 -1.78 -17.83
CA LYS A 133 6.00 -2.24 -18.37
C LYS A 133 5.25 -3.18 -17.40
N ILE A 134 5.96 -4.13 -16.78
CA ILE A 134 5.39 -5.03 -15.76
C ILE A 134 4.84 -4.24 -14.57
N GLN A 135 5.58 -3.23 -14.12
CA GLN A 135 5.21 -2.41 -12.97
C GLN A 135 4.02 -1.49 -13.27
N ASP A 136 3.87 -1.05 -14.51
CA ASP A 136 2.71 -0.26 -14.94
C ASP A 136 1.43 -1.09 -14.93
N ILE A 137 1.47 -2.39 -15.26
CA ILE A 137 0.32 -3.28 -15.07
C ILE A 137 -0.03 -3.41 -13.58
N PHE A 138 0.95 -3.61 -12.70
CA PHE A 138 0.69 -3.63 -11.25
C PHE A 138 0.09 -2.31 -10.74
N LYS A 139 0.54 -1.16 -11.28
CA LYS A 139 -0.03 0.17 -10.97
C LYS A 139 -1.47 0.28 -11.47
N PHE A 140 -1.76 -0.18 -12.68
CA PHE A 140 -3.13 -0.22 -13.23
C PHE A 140 -4.05 -0.98 -12.30
N TRP A 141 -3.67 -2.21 -11.96
CA TRP A 141 -4.44 -3.08 -11.06
C TRP A 141 -4.71 -2.44 -9.69
N LYS A 142 -3.68 -1.82 -9.11
CA LYS A 142 -3.79 -1.06 -7.85
C LYS A 142 -4.72 0.16 -7.96
N ARG A 143 -4.76 0.83 -9.10
CA ARG A 143 -5.65 1.97 -9.36
C ARG A 143 -7.10 1.52 -9.52
N CYS A 144 -7.35 0.38 -10.16
CA CYS A 144 -8.67 -0.23 -10.23
C CYS A 144 -9.21 -0.55 -8.83
N PHE A 145 -8.38 -1.07 -7.93
CA PHE A 145 -8.76 -1.24 -6.53
C PHE A 145 -9.15 0.08 -5.85
N LYS A 146 -8.34 1.12 -6.03
CA LYS A 146 -8.63 2.45 -5.46
C LYS A 146 -9.97 2.99 -5.96
N ALA A 147 -10.22 2.91 -7.26
CA ALA A 147 -11.44 3.40 -7.88
C ALA A 147 -12.67 2.58 -7.44
N ALA A 148 -12.59 1.25 -7.47
CA ALA A 148 -13.68 0.37 -7.02
C ALA A 148 -14.02 0.58 -5.53
N MET A 149 -13.02 0.83 -4.68
CA MET A 149 -13.23 1.15 -3.27
C MET A 149 -13.81 2.55 -3.05
N ALA A 150 -13.37 3.55 -3.82
CA ALA A 150 -13.89 4.92 -3.73
C ALA A 150 -15.37 5.00 -4.14
N ALA A 151 -15.76 4.12 -5.07
CA ALA A 151 -17.14 3.91 -5.47
C ALA A 151 -18.04 3.27 -4.39
N ARG A 152 -17.51 2.75 -3.27
CA ARG A 152 -18.34 2.15 -2.21
C ARG A 152 -19.33 1.10 -2.77
N ASP A 153 -20.57 1.11 -2.28
CA ASP A 153 -21.57 0.05 -2.47
C ASP A 153 -22.03 -0.16 -3.92
N HIS A 154 -21.89 0.82 -4.83
CA HIS A 154 -22.40 0.69 -6.21
C HIS A 154 -21.48 -0.12 -7.14
N LEU A 155 -20.25 -0.41 -6.73
CA LEU A 155 -19.32 -1.29 -7.47
C LEU A 155 -18.91 -2.55 -6.69
N THR A 156 -19.71 -2.98 -5.71
CA THR A 156 -19.39 -4.16 -4.88
C THR A 156 -19.10 -5.42 -5.71
N SER A 157 -19.90 -5.71 -6.75
CA SER A 157 -19.67 -6.87 -7.61
C SER A 157 -18.34 -6.77 -8.39
N VAL A 158 -17.98 -5.56 -8.84
CA VAL A 158 -16.71 -5.31 -9.54
C VAL A 158 -15.53 -5.47 -8.58
N LEU A 159 -15.66 -4.96 -7.36
CA LEU A 159 -14.64 -5.11 -6.34
C LEU A 159 -14.41 -6.59 -5.98
N ILE A 160 -15.48 -7.37 -5.79
CA ILE A 160 -15.39 -8.81 -5.50
C ILE A 160 -14.72 -9.57 -6.66
N CYS A 161 -15.10 -9.27 -7.91
CA CYS A 161 -14.44 -9.87 -9.08
C CYS A 161 -12.95 -9.52 -9.11
N LEU A 162 -12.60 -8.25 -8.94
CA LEU A 162 -11.20 -7.81 -8.95
C LEU A 162 -10.38 -8.46 -7.82
N LEU A 163 -10.96 -8.64 -6.63
CA LEU A 163 -10.32 -9.35 -5.52
C LEU A 163 -10.04 -10.81 -5.87
N ASN A 164 -11.02 -11.55 -6.38
CA ASN A 164 -10.84 -12.94 -6.83
C ASN A 164 -9.80 -13.06 -7.94
N GLU A 165 -9.84 -12.14 -8.90
CA GLU A 165 -8.89 -12.09 -10.01
C GLU A 165 -7.47 -11.74 -9.54
N THR A 166 -7.34 -11.00 -8.43
CA THR A 166 -6.05 -10.73 -7.78
C THR A 166 -5.49 -11.96 -7.09
N VAL A 167 -6.33 -12.73 -6.40
CA VAL A 167 -5.93 -14.02 -5.82
C VAL A 167 -5.38 -14.93 -6.92
N ALA A 168 -6.16 -15.10 -8.00
CA ALA A 168 -5.77 -15.93 -9.14
C ALA A 168 -4.50 -15.41 -9.84
N LEU A 169 -4.33 -14.08 -9.94
CA LEU A 169 -3.12 -13.47 -10.48
C LEU A 169 -1.90 -13.83 -9.62
N LEU A 170 -1.96 -13.58 -8.31
CA LEU A 170 -0.84 -13.80 -7.40
C LEU A 170 -0.44 -15.29 -7.35
N ARG A 171 -1.42 -16.20 -7.30
CA ARG A 171 -1.19 -17.64 -7.39
C ARG A 171 -0.48 -18.02 -8.69
N GLY A 172 -1.02 -17.56 -9.83
CA GLY A 172 -0.43 -17.84 -11.13
C GLY A 172 0.99 -17.32 -11.27
N ILE A 173 1.28 -16.12 -10.75
CA ILE A 173 2.64 -15.55 -10.71
C ILE A 173 3.58 -16.42 -9.88
N TRP A 174 3.11 -16.92 -8.74
CA TRP A 174 3.93 -17.81 -7.92
C TRP A 174 4.16 -19.15 -8.59
N ASP A 175 3.16 -19.74 -9.24
CA ASP A 175 3.27 -21.03 -9.91
C ASP A 175 4.34 -21.01 -11.01
N ILE A 176 4.48 -19.90 -11.74
CA ILE A 176 5.52 -19.71 -12.75
C ILE A 176 6.88 -19.27 -12.16
N ASN A 177 7.01 -19.12 -10.84
CA ASN A 177 8.21 -18.61 -10.15
C ASN A 177 8.73 -17.28 -10.75
N ALA A 178 7.81 -16.33 -10.98
CA ALA A 178 8.08 -15.09 -11.71
C ALA A 178 9.35 -14.33 -11.27
N PRO A 179 9.98 -13.57 -12.19
CA PRO A 179 11.27 -12.92 -11.94
C PRO A 179 11.19 -11.91 -10.79
N ALA A 180 12.33 -11.69 -10.12
CA ALA A 180 12.45 -10.83 -8.93
C ALA A 180 11.86 -9.42 -9.14
N VAL A 181 12.00 -8.88 -10.36
CA VAL A 181 11.45 -7.58 -10.79
C VAL A 181 9.94 -7.45 -10.60
N SER A 182 9.19 -8.56 -10.60
CA SER A 182 7.74 -8.57 -10.40
C SER A 182 7.33 -8.55 -8.93
N LEU A 183 8.22 -8.97 -8.02
CA LEU A 183 7.88 -9.25 -6.62
C LEU A 183 7.50 -8.00 -5.85
N LEU A 184 8.13 -6.86 -6.16
CA LEU A 184 7.75 -5.58 -5.56
C LEU A 184 6.33 -5.16 -5.98
N GLY A 185 5.91 -5.48 -7.20
CA GLY A 185 4.55 -5.25 -7.67
C GLY A 185 3.55 -6.19 -7.00
N CYS A 186 3.91 -7.47 -6.88
CA CYS A 186 3.13 -8.49 -6.20
C CYS A 186 2.87 -8.14 -4.73
N ILE A 187 3.92 -7.78 -3.97
CA ILE A 187 3.75 -7.44 -2.55
C ILE A 187 2.92 -6.17 -2.36
N LYS A 188 3.03 -5.19 -3.27
CA LYS A 188 2.18 -3.99 -3.26
C LYS A 188 0.71 -4.31 -3.57
N LEU A 189 0.43 -5.29 -4.42
CA LEU A 189 -0.92 -5.77 -4.65
C LEU A 189 -1.45 -6.57 -3.46
N LEU A 190 -0.65 -7.50 -2.91
CA LEU A 190 -1.02 -8.25 -1.72
C LEU A 190 -1.29 -7.33 -0.53
N GLN A 191 -0.46 -6.30 -0.34
CA GLN A 191 -0.71 -5.25 0.65
C GLN A 191 -2.11 -4.64 0.49
N LYS A 192 -2.48 -4.26 -0.73
CA LYS A 192 -3.76 -3.62 -1.01
C LYS A 192 -4.92 -4.59 -0.85
N PHE A 193 -4.74 -5.85 -1.25
CA PHE A 193 -5.69 -6.92 -1.02
C PHE A 193 -5.96 -7.10 0.49
N VAL A 194 -4.92 -7.23 1.31
CA VAL A 194 -5.02 -7.34 2.77
C VAL A 194 -5.71 -6.12 3.38
N GLU A 195 -5.33 -4.91 2.95
CA GLU A 195 -5.94 -3.66 3.42
C GLU A 195 -7.45 -3.61 3.12
N ILE A 196 -7.89 -4.10 1.94
CA ILE A 196 -9.29 -4.07 1.52
C ILE A 196 -10.10 -5.19 2.20
N VAL A 197 -9.57 -6.40 2.26
CA VAL A 197 -10.28 -7.57 2.77
C VAL A 197 -10.33 -7.56 4.29
N CYS A 198 -9.24 -7.17 4.95
CA CYS A 198 -9.09 -7.37 6.38
C CYS A 198 -9.41 -6.12 7.22
N TYR A 199 -9.52 -4.91 6.65
CA TYR A 199 -9.72 -3.68 7.42
C TYR A 199 -10.85 -2.77 6.90
N ASP A 200 -11.65 -2.21 7.82
CA ASP A 200 -12.84 -1.39 7.50
C ASP A 200 -12.51 -0.10 6.76
N THR A 201 -11.32 0.46 6.98
CA THR A 201 -10.89 1.72 6.40
C THR A 201 -9.49 1.63 5.83
N TRP A 202 -9.23 2.34 4.72
CA TRP A 202 -7.87 2.66 4.27
C TRP A 202 -7.11 3.50 5.30
N THR A 203 -7.84 4.18 6.18
CA THR A 203 -7.29 5.03 7.23
C THR A 203 -7.01 4.21 8.48
N PHE A 204 -5.72 4.17 8.85
CA PHE A 204 -5.10 4.36 10.17
C PHE A 204 -5.65 3.62 11.41
N GLY A 205 -6.96 3.46 11.55
CA GLY A 205 -7.55 2.59 12.55
C GLY A 205 -7.30 1.12 12.19
N LEU A 206 -6.48 0.44 12.98
CA LEU A 206 -6.37 -1.03 13.04
C LEU A 206 -7.68 -1.66 13.52
N LYS A 207 -8.79 -1.42 12.82
CA LYS A 207 -10.07 -2.09 13.04
C LYS A 207 -10.21 -3.18 11.99
N PRO A 208 -9.95 -4.45 12.37
CA PRO A 208 -10.26 -5.57 11.49
C PRO A 208 -11.73 -5.52 11.10
N LYS A 209 -12.04 -5.81 9.83
CA LYS A 209 -13.43 -6.01 9.41
C LYS A 209 -14.04 -7.13 10.25
N ARG A 210 -15.30 -6.99 10.64
CA ARG A 210 -16.04 -8.13 11.17
C ARG A 210 -16.20 -9.15 10.03
N LEU A 211 -15.88 -10.41 10.30
CA LEU A 211 -15.95 -11.54 9.37
C LEU A 211 -17.30 -11.64 8.65
N ASP A 212 -18.36 -11.13 9.28
CA ASP A 212 -19.74 -11.12 8.78
C ASP A 212 -19.95 -10.31 7.47
N ILE A 213 -18.97 -9.48 7.05
CA ILE A 213 -19.06 -8.60 5.87
C ILE A 213 -18.05 -8.98 4.77
N ALA A 214 -16.97 -9.70 5.12
CA ALA A 214 -15.98 -10.16 4.15
C ALA A 214 -16.35 -11.55 3.63
N ASP A 215 -16.19 -11.77 2.32
CA ASP A 215 -16.23 -13.13 1.78
C ASP A 215 -15.18 -13.96 2.52
N ALA A 216 -15.61 -14.88 3.39
CA ALA A 216 -14.74 -15.63 4.29
C ALA A 216 -13.63 -16.35 3.51
N HIS A 217 -13.91 -16.74 2.27
CA HIS A 217 -12.92 -17.29 1.35
C HIS A 217 -11.79 -16.30 1.02
N LEU A 218 -12.10 -15.05 0.67
CA LEU A 218 -11.09 -14.02 0.38
C LEU A 218 -10.26 -13.68 1.61
N TYR A 219 -10.87 -13.75 2.79
CA TYR A 219 -10.17 -13.59 4.04
C TYR A 219 -9.09 -14.67 4.17
N ASP A 220 -9.45 -15.96 4.11
CA ASP A 220 -8.55 -17.11 4.20
C ASP A 220 -7.45 -17.10 3.13
N GLU A 221 -7.80 -16.68 1.90
CA GLU A 221 -6.83 -16.49 0.83
C GLU A 221 -5.74 -15.50 1.21
N ALA A 222 -6.03 -14.42 1.96
CA ALA A 222 -5.00 -13.46 2.37
C ALA A 222 -3.83 -14.11 3.15
N LEU A 223 -4.14 -15.05 4.06
CA LEU A 223 -3.13 -15.77 4.82
C LEU A 223 -2.44 -16.85 3.97
N SER A 224 -3.22 -17.59 3.17
CA SER A 224 -2.67 -18.64 2.31
C SER A 224 -1.69 -18.06 1.27
N LEU A 225 -2.08 -16.92 0.66
CA LEU A 225 -1.25 -16.12 -0.22
C LEU A 225 0.10 -15.74 0.44
N LEU A 226 0.06 -15.29 1.69
CA LEU A 226 1.27 -14.92 2.42
C LEU A 226 2.17 -16.12 2.74
N ILE A 227 1.57 -17.27 3.11
CA ILE A 227 2.29 -18.53 3.37
C ILE A 227 3.02 -18.99 2.12
N ASP A 228 2.36 -19.00 0.98
CA ASP A 228 2.96 -19.36 -0.30
C ASP A 228 4.14 -18.46 -0.64
N LEU A 229 3.96 -17.13 -0.52
CA LEU A 229 5.03 -16.16 -0.77
C LEU A 229 6.24 -16.41 0.15
N LYS A 230 6.02 -16.63 1.45
CA LYS A 230 7.11 -16.95 2.40
C LYS A 230 7.81 -18.26 2.04
N SER A 231 7.05 -19.27 1.61
CA SER A 231 7.58 -20.59 1.29
C SER A 231 8.51 -20.56 0.06
N LYS A 232 8.14 -19.75 -0.95
CA LYS A 232 8.88 -19.61 -2.22
C LYS A 232 10.07 -18.67 -2.09
N PHE A 233 9.96 -17.59 -1.31
CA PHE A 233 11.00 -16.57 -1.16
C PHE A 233 11.61 -16.57 0.24
N ARG A 234 12.28 -17.68 0.59
CA ARG A 234 12.98 -17.81 1.89
C ARG A 234 14.18 -16.87 2.02
N ILE A 235 14.83 -16.57 0.90
CA ILE A 235 15.95 -15.64 0.81
C ILE A 235 15.43 -14.39 0.08
N PRO A 236 15.81 -13.17 0.52
CA PRO A 236 15.48 -11.96 -0.20
C PRO A 236 15.92 -12.10 -1.67
N PRO A 237 14.98 -11.95 -2.61
CA PRO A 237 15.28 -12.08 -4.02
C PRO A 237 16.27 -10.98 -4.43
N THR A 238 17.25 -11.31 -5.26
CA THR A 238 18.21 -10.34 -5.81
C THR A 238 17.89 -10.08 -7.27
N SER A 239 18.04 -8.83 -7.71
CA SER A 239 17.88 -8.43 -9.11
C SER A 239 18.95 -7.40 -9.46
N ASN A 240 19.46 -7.47 -10.69
CA ASN A 240 20.36 -6.45 -11.23
C ASN A 240 19.61 -5.23 -11.80
N VAL A 241 18.29 -5.26 -11.76
CA VAL A 241 17.41 -4.19 -12.24
C VAL A 241 17.26 -3.13 -11.15
N GLU A 242 17.62 -1.89 -11.45
CA GLU A 242 17.64 -0.74 -10.53
C GLU A 242 16.27 -0.50 -9.89
N TYR A 243 15.19 -0.82 -10.62
CA TYR A 243 13.82 -0.72 -10.13
C TYR A 243 13.56 -1.59 -8.89
N PHE A 244 14.19 -2.77 -8.80
CA PHE A 244 13.97 -3.69 -7.69
C PHE A 244 14.98 -3.44 -6.57
N LYS A 245 14.49 -2.89 -5.46
CA LYS A 245 15.27 -2.75 -4.22
C LYS A 245 14.83 -3.83 -3.23
N SER A 246 15.74 -4.75 -2.90
CA SER A 246 15.49 -5.85 -1.95
C SER A 246 15.01 -5.33 -0.59
N GLU A 247 15.61 -4.25 -0.09
CA GLU A 247 15.21 -3.59 1.17
C GLU A 247 13.76 -3.12 1.14
N LYS A 248 13.30 -2.51 0.03
CA LYS A 248 11.89 -2.09 -0.12
C LYS A 248 10.94 -3.27 -0.17
N PHE A 249 11.36 -4.38 -0.78
CA PHE A 249 10.56 -5.61 -0.77
C PHE A 249 10.46 -6.17 0.65
N GLU A 250 11.58 -6.27 1.38
CA GLU A 250 11.62 -6.75 2.76
C GLU A 250 10.76 -5.89 3.70
N GLN A 251 10.90 -4.56 3.59
CA GLN A 251 10.11 -3.58 4.31
C GLN A 251 8.60 -3.79 4.09
N LEU A 252 8.15 -3.93 2.84
CA LEU A 252 6.74 -4.18 2.55
C LEU A 252 6.31 -5.59 2.97
N PHE A 253 7.17 -6.59 2.82
CA PHE A 253 6.88 -7.97 3.20
C PHE A 253 6.61 -8.10 4.70
N ILE A 254 7.47 -7.51 5.55
CA ILE A 254 7.28 -7.49 7.01
C ILE A 254 6.00 -6.73 7.36
N TYR A 255 5.75 -5.59 6.71
CA TYR A 255 4.54 -4.81 6.95
C TYR A 255 3.26 -5.60 6.64
N VAL A 256 3.19 -6.19 5.44
CA VAL A 256 2.04 -7.02 5.02
C VAL A 256 1.88 -8.21 5.94
N THR A 257 2.99 -8.86 6.33
CA THR A 257 2.97 -9.98 7.27
C THR A 257 2.36 -9.59 8.61
N ALA A 258 2.84 -8.50 9.22
CA ALA A 258 2.33 -8.02 10.50
C ALA A 258 0.84 -7.67 10.41
N ARG A 259 0.43 -6.99 9.33
CA ARG A 259 -0.97 -6.64 9.10
C ARG A 259 -1.84 -7.89 8.98
N THR A 260 -1.51 -8.83 8.08
CA THR A 260 -2.27 -10.07 7.93
C THR A 260 -2.36 -10.81 9.27
N LEU A 261 -1.24 -11.10 9.93
CA LEU A 261 -1.25 -11.90 11.15
C LEU A 261 -1.98 -11.22 12.33
N TYR A 262 -1.96 -9.89 12.42
CA TYR A 262 -2.74 -9.15 13.43
C TYR A 262 -4.23 -9.48 13.36
N VAL A 263 -4.78 -9.56 12.14
CA VAL A 263 -6.20 -9.78 11.89
C VAL A 263 -6.58 -11.23 12.23
N TYR A 264 -5.64 -12.16 12.02
CA TYR A 264 -5.84 -13.58 12.34
C TYR A 264 -5.69 -13.92 13.82
N GLY A 265 -5.09 -13.04 14.64
CA GLY A 265 -5.22 -12.97 16.11
C GLY A 265 -4.79 -14.16 16.99
N GLY A 266 -4.72 -15.37 16.44
CA GLY A 266 -4.45 -16.63 17.15
C GLY A 266 -3.33 -17.47 16.53
N GLN A 267 -2.66 -16.97 15.50
CA GLN A 267 -1.51 -17.63 14.86
C GLN A 267 -0.20 -17.29 15.58
N HIS A 268 -0.13 -17.57 16.89
CA HIS A 268 0.99 -17.18 17.75
C HIS A 268 2.34 -17.76 17.28
N GLU A 269 2.34 -18.99 16.76
CA GLU A 269 3.55 -19.64 16.22
C GLU A 269 4.06 -18.97 14.93
N LEU A 270 3.15 -18.53 14.04
CA LEU A 270 3.53 -17.78 12.84
C LEU A 270 4.07 -16.39 13.21
N LEU A 271 3.41 -15.72 14.15
CA LEU A 271 3.88 -14.43 14.68
C LEU A 271 5.28 -14.56 15.29
N ALA A 272 5.53 -15.63 16.05
CA ALA A 272 6.85 -15.94 16.60
C ALA A 272 7.91 -16.19 15.53
N SER A 273 7.59 -17.02 14.55
CA SER A 273 8.57 -17.42 13.55
C SER A 273 8.87 -16.32 12.53
N TRP A 274 7.91 -15.45 12.22
CA TRP A 274 8.05 -14.49 11.12
C TRP A 274 8.28 -13.04 11.56
N LEU A 275 7.93 -12.69 12.80
CA LEU A 275 8.09 -11.33 13.34
C LEU A 275 9.03 -11.26 14.55
N SER A 276 9.84 -12.30 14.81
CA SER A 276 10.93 -12.24 15.80
C SER A 276 12.13 -11.46 15.25
N ILE A 277 11.91 -10.18 14.94
CA ILE A 277 12.91 -9.23 14.44
C ILE A 277 13.28 -8.30 15.60
N GLU A 278 14.57 -8.01 15.74
CA GLU A 278 15.05 -7.09 16.77
C GLU A 278 14.53 -5.67 16.55
N ALA A 279 14.22 -4.96 17.64
CA ALA A 279 13.63 -3.63 17.58
C ALA A 279 14.49 -2.63 16.77
N ASP A 280 15.81 -2.64 17.00
CA ASP A 280 16.74 -1.74 16.29
C ASP A 280 16.71 -1.97 14.78
N LYS A 281 16.67 -3.23 14.32
CA LYS A 281 16.56 -3.59 12.90
C LYS A 281 15.25 -3.12 12.27
N ILE A 282 14.14 -3.18 13.01
CA ILE A 282 12.86 -2.62 12.54
C ILE A 282 13.01 -1.10 12.37
N ILE A 283 13.58 -0.39 13.35
CA ILE A 283 13.74 1.06 13.21
C ILE A 283 14.63 1.39 12.02
N GLU A 284 15.77 0.72 11.86
CA GLU A 284 16.68 0.90 10.71
C GLU A 284 15.98 0.67 9.37
N LEU A 285 15.16 -0.38 9.24
CA LEU A 285 14.47 -0.73 8.00
C LEU A 285 13.38 0.29 7.59
N TYR A 286 12.78 1.00 8.54
CA TYR A 286 11.68 1.94 8.29
C TYR A 286 12.06 3.40 8.49
N ALA A 287 13.30 3.69 8.89
CA ALA A 287 13.82 5.03 9.21
C ALA A 287 13.63 6.08 8.09
N GLU A 288 13.59 5.68 6.83
CA GLU A 288 13.43 6.58 5.68
C GLU A 288 11.97 6.84 5.27
N ASP A 289 11.00 6.11 5.85
CA ASP A 289 9.57 6.23 5.54
C ASP A 289 8.76 6.35 6.83
N ASP A 290 8.65 7.59 7.34
CA ASP A 290 7.93 7.92 8.57
C ASP A 290 6.49 7.39 8.58
N VAL A 291 5.82 7.41 7.42
CA VAL A 291 4.44 6.93 7.29
C VAL A 291 4.39 5.44 7.55
N LEU A 292 5.26 4.66 6.91
CA LEU A 292 5.28 3.22 7.08
C LEU A 292 5.85 2.82 8.45
N LEU A 293 6.81 3.57 8.99
CA LEU A 293 7.37 3.42 10.34
C LEU A 293 6.27 3.46 11.40
N PHE A 294 5.47 4.52 11.46
CA PHE A 294 4.43 4.61 12.47
C PHE A 294 3.33 3.57 12.28
N ARG A 295 3.05 3.16 11.04
CA ARG A 295 2.09 2.09 10.74
C ARG A 295 2.58 0.71 11.21
N ILE A 296 3.85 0.38 11.04
CA ILE A 296 4.38 -0.88 11.55
C ILE A 296 4.45 -0.84 13.08
N LEU A 297 4.85 0.28 13.68
CA LEU A 297 4.92 0.44 15.13
C LEU A 297 3.56 0.29 15.81
N ILE A 298 2.50 0.93 15.30
CA ILE A 298 1.15 0.75 15.84
C ILE A 298 0.66 -0.69 15.65
N THR A 299 0.97 -1.33 14.51
CA THR A 299 0.56 -2.72 14.23
C THR A 299 1.22 -3.68 15.21
N LEU A 300 2.54 -3.59 15.39
CA LEU A 300 3.28 -4.43 16.34
C LEU A 300 2.83 -4.19 17.79
N LEU A 301 2.58 -2.93 18.17
CA LEU A 301 2.02 -2.60 19.49
C LEU A 301 0.67 -3.29 19.72
N MET A 302 -0.23 -3.31 18.73
CA MET A 302 -1.53 -3.98 18.88
C MET A 302 -1.39 -5.50 18.92
N ILE A 303 -0.53 -6.11 18.11
CA ILE A 303 -0.24 -7.55 18.17
C ILE A 303 0.30 -7.93 19.55
N GLU A 304 1.28 -7.19 20.06
CA GLU A 304 1.85 -7.45 21.39
C GLU A 304 0.80 -7.31 22.48
N ASN A 305 -0.05 -6.28 22.41
CA ASN A 305 -1.14 -6.11 23.38
C ASN A 305 -2.11 -7.31 23.38
N MET A 306 -2.40 -7.90 22.22
CA MET A 306 -3.21 -9.12 22.11
C MET A 306 -2.49 -10.33 22.69
N HIS A 307 -1.20 -10.49 22.40
CA HIS A 307 -0.38 -11.59 22.93
C HIS A 307 -0.22 -11.53 24.44
N LEU A 308 0.05 -10.35 25.00
CA LEU A 308 0.19 -10.16 26.43
C LEU A 308 -1.12 -10.54 27.17
N LYS A 309 -2.27 -10.16 26.62
CA LYS A 309 -3.59 -10.53 27.20
C LYS A 309 -3.90 -12.02 27.14
N SER A 310 -3.41 -12.72 26.12
CA SER A 310 -3.72 -14.15 25.87
C SER A 310 -2.72 -15.11 26.50
N LEU A 311 -1.42 -14.80 26.41
CA LEU A 311 -0.33 -15.71 26.76
C LEU A 311 0.48 -15.27 27.98
N GLY A 312 0.34 -14.00 28.41
CA GLY A 312 1.14 -13.41 29.47
C GLY A 312 2.50 -12.86 29.01
N LYS A 313 3.20 -12.18 29.93
CA LYS A 313 4.42 -11.37 29.66
C LYS A 313 5.63 -12.15 29.14
N ASN A 314 5.76 -13.44 29.47
CA ASN A 314 6.97 -14.24 29.21
C ASN A 314 6.89 -15.12 27.95
N LYS A 315 5.84 -14.99 27.13
CA LYS A 315 5.62 -15.82 25.94
C LYS A 315 5.55 -15.03 24.63
N SER A 316 5.78 -13.72 24.68
CA SER A 316 5.81 -12.89 23.47
C SER A 316 7.15 -13.02 22.77
N SER A 317 7.13 -13.62 21.58
CA SER A 317 8.24 -13.79 20.64
C SER A 317 8.38 -12.64 19.65
N ILE A 318 7.55 -11.61 19.76
CA ILE A 318 7.59 -10.41 18.92
C ILE A 318 8.30 -9.28 19.69
N PRO A 319 8.91 -8.31 18.97
CA PRO A 319 9.63 -7.21 19.59
C PRO A 319 8.74 -6.43 20.54
N SER A 320 9.26 -6.11 21.73
CA SER A 320 8.50 -5.35 22.71
C SER A 320 8.26 -3.93 22.22
N ALA A 321 7.04 -3.42 22.38
CA ALA A 321 6.71 -2.03 22.10
C ALA A 321 7.55 -1.06 22.94
N HIS A 322 7.98 -1.46 24.14
CA HIS A 322 8.89 -0.65 24.94
C HIS A 322 10.28 -0.55 24.30
N ASP A 323 10.80 -1.68 23.79
CA ASP A 323 12.08 -1.71 23.08
C ASP A 323 11.99 -0.92 21.77
N LEU A 324 10.93 -1.13 20.97
CA LEU A 324 10.66 -0.36 19.75
C LEU A 324 10.58 1.13 20.02
N PHE A 325 9.88 1.55 21.08
CA PHE A 325 9.82 2.95 21.48
C PHE A 325 11.19 3.48 21.92
N ALA A 326 11.97 2.72 22.69
CA ALA A 326 13.31 3.15 23.06
C ALA A 326 14.25 3.24 21.84
N SER A 327 14.11 2.34 20.87
CA SER A 327 14.92 2.32 19.65
C SER A 327 14.61 3.51 18.73
N ILE A 328 13.34 3.85 18.50
CA ILE A 328 13.01 5.07 17.72
C ILE A 328 13.55 6.32 18.41
N LEU A 329 13.45 6.42 19.73
CA LEU A 329 13.96 7.56 20.48
C LEU A 329 15.49 7.68 20.40
N LYS A 330 16.22 6.57 20.43
CA LYS A 330 17.68 6.58 20.22
C LYS A 330 18.02 7.01 18.80
N TRP A 331 17.29 6.52 17.80
CA TRP A 331 17.54 6.84 16.39
C TRP A 331 17.42 8.34 16.11
N ILE A 332 16.42 9.01 16.70
CA ILE A 332 16.28 10.47 16.64
C ILE A 332 17.15 11.23 17.66
N ASN A 333 18.08 10.55 18.36
CA ASN A 333 18.91 11.12 19.42
C ASN A 333 18.13 11.83 20.53
N PHE A 334 16.93 11.34 20.85
CA PHE A 334 15.98 11.94 21.80
C PHE A 334 15.63 13.39 21.46
N ASP A 335 15.68 13.78 20.19
CA ASP A 335 15.27 15.10 19.75
C ASP A 335 13.73 15.22 19.75
N ARG A 336 13.21 16.03 20.67
CA ARG A 336 11.77 16.31 20.76
C ARG A 336 11.22 16.99 19.51
N HIS A 337 12.03 17.78 18.80
CA HIS A 337 11.57 18.57 17.66
C HIS A 337 11.13 17.65 16.52
N ILE A 338 11.85 16.54 16.30
CA ILE A 338 11.47 15.50 15.33
C ILE A 338 10.11 14.88 15.69
N ILE A 339 9.85 14.60 16.98
CA ILE A 339 8.55 14.06 17.41
C ILE A 339 7.43 15.07 17.20
N ILE A 340 7.68 16.35 17.49
CA ILE A 340 6.70 17.41 17.26
C ILE A 340 6.40 17.54 15.76
N ASP A 341 7.42 17.50 14.90
CA ASP A 341 7.25 17.55 13.44
C ASP A 341 6.40 16.39 12.94
N TRP A 342 6.65 15.17 13.43
CA TRP A 342 5.81 14.01 13.13
C TRP A 342 4.37 14.16 13.65
N LEU A 343 4.18 14.72 14.84
CA LEU A 343 2.85 14.95 15.42
C LEU A 343 2.02 15.95 14.63
N VAL A 344 2.63 17.00 14.07
CA VAL A 344 1.91 18.01 13.27
C VAL A 344 1.74 17.60 11.80
N SER A 345 2.52 16.61 11.33
CA SER A 345 2.40 16.11 9.97
C SER A 345 1.10 15.30 9.79
N PRO A 346 0.22 15.65 8.81
CA PRO A 346 -1.01 14.90 8.54
C PRO A 346 -0.75 13.55 7.87
N GLU A 347 0.49 13.28 7.45
CA GLU A 347 0.86 12.08 6.71
C GLU A 347 1.26 10.93 7.64
N THR A 348 1.70 11.23 8.86
CA THR A 348 2.21 10.23 9.80
C THR A 348 1.15 9.76 10.79
N ASP A 349 1.30 8.52 11.24
CA ASP A 349 0.47 7.94 12.31
C ASP A 349 1.05 8.19 13.72
N CYS A 350 1.96 9.16 13.87
CA CYS A 350 2.67 9.43 15.12
C CYS A 350 1.73 9.72 16.29
N LEU A 351 0.69 10.55 16.07
CA LEU A 351 -0.31 10.88 17.09
C LEU A 351 -1.05 9.62 17.57
N THR A 352 -1.51 8.78 16.63
CA THR A 352 -2.22 7.53 16.92
C THR A 352 -1.32 6.57 17.70
N TYR A 353 -0.06 6.42 17.25
CA TYR A 353 0.93 5.58 17.92
C TYR A 353 1.24 6.06 19.34
N LEU A 354 1.55 7.35 19.52
CA LEU A 354 1.85 7.92 20.84
C LEU A 354 0.66 7.82 21.79
N LEU A 355 -0.56 8.09 21.32
CA LEU A 355 -1.77 7.90 22.13
C LEU A 355 -1.93 6.44 22.59
N ALA A 356 -1.72 5.47 21.69
CA ALA A 356 -1.84 4.06 22.01
C ALA A 356 -0.72 3.59 22.98
N TYR A 357 0.51 3.99 22.73
CA TYR A 357 1.67 3.62 23.55
C TYR A 357 1.57 4.23 24.96
N THR A 358 1.28 5.53 25.06
CA THR A 358 1.14 6.21 26.36
C THR A 358 -0.08 5.71 27.14
N LYS A 359 -1.18 5.35 26.46
CA LYS A 359 -2.32 4.67 27.09
C LYS A 359 -1.93 3.31 27.67
N ARG A 360 -1.16 2.49 26.93
CA ARG A 360 -0.63 1.21 27.44
C ARG A 360 0.22 1.45 28.69
N LEU A 361 1.19 2.34 28.60
CA LEU A 361 2.09 2.62 29.73
C LEU A 361 1.30 3.15 30.93
N GLY A 362 0.35 4.06 30.71
CA GLY A 362 -0.55 4.57 31.75
C GLY A 362 -1.43 3.50 32.40
N ALA A 363 -1.84 2.45 31.67
CA ALA A 363 -2.64 1.35 32.23
C ALA A 363 -1.93 0.62 33.38
N ALA A 364 -0.59 0.64 33.41
CA ALA A 364 0.19 0.09 34.52
C ALA A 364 0.08 0.88 35.85
N SER A 365 -0.53 2.06 35.83
CA SER A 365 -0.87 2.85 37.03
C SER A 365 -2.36 2.75 37.40
N ASN A 366 -3.16 1.95 36.69
CA ASN A 366 -4.58 1.82 37.02
C ASN A 366 -4.77 0.98 38.30
N GLU A 367 -5.12 1.65 39.40
CA GLU A 367 -5.34 1.02 40.71
C GLU A 367 -6.51 0.03 40.72
N GLU A 368 -7.48 0.22 39.82
CA GLU A 368 -8.65 -0.67 39.66
C GLU A 368 -8.30 -2.04 39.05
N MET A 369 -7.14 -2.15 38.38
CA MET A 369 -6.67 -3.41 37.78
C MET A 369 -5.91 -4.24 38.82
N THR A 370 -5.90 -5.57 38.66
CA THR A 370 -5.08 -6.44 39.52
C THR A 370 -3.58 -6.16 39.32
N ALA A 371 -2.75 -6.49 40.32
CA ALA A 371 -1.30 -6.30 40.22
C ALA A 371 -0.69 -7.04 39.01
N GLU A 372 -1.18 -8.25 38.71
CA GLU A 372 -0.78 -9.04 37.55
C GLU A 372 -1.16 -8.35 36.24
N GLN A 373 -2.37 -7.79 36.16
CA GLN A 373 -2.82 -7.02 35.00
C GLN A 373 -2.07 -5.70 34.81
N ARG A 374 -1.62 -5.06 35.90
CA ARG A 374 -0.75 -3.89 35.81
C ARG A 374 0.64 -4.27 35.32
N ASP A 375 1.20 -5.37 35.82
CA ASP A 375 2.54 -5.81 35.44
C ASP A 375 2.65 -6.17 33.95
N LEU A 376 1.58 -6.69 33.35
CA LEU A 376 1.49 -6.95 31.91
C LEU A 376 1.89 -5.76 31.03
N TRP A 377 1.57 -4.53 31.48
CA TRP A 377 1.82 -3.31 30.71
C TRP A 377 3.10 -2.57 31.11
N ARG A 378 3.78 -3.03 32.17
CA ARG A 378 4.99 -2.39 32.67
C ARG A 378 6.22 -2.78 31.83
N PRO A 379 7.12 -1.83 31.55
CA PRO A 379 8.44 -2.15 31.03
C PRO A 379 9.19 -3.11 31.97
N SER A 380 10.15 -3.86 31.43
CA SER A 380 11.02 -4.71 32.25
C SER A 380 11.95 -3.87 33.13
N THR A 381 12.47 -4.46 34.20
CA THR A 381 13.45 -3.79 35.09
C THR A 381 14.69 -3.33 34.32
N LYS A 382 15.24 -4.19 33.46
CA LYS A 382 16.37 -3.86 32.57
C LYS A 382 16.06 -2.68 31.65
N TRP A 383 14.84 -2.61 31.12
CA TRP A 383 14.42 -1.49 30.29
C TRP A 383 14.38 -0.19 31.11
N LEU A 384 13.80 -0.23 32.31
CA LEU A 384 13.71 0.93 33.20
C LEU A 384 15.11 1.45 33.58
N GLU A 385 16.02 0.56 33.98
CA GLU A 385 17.40 0.91 34.33
C GLU A 385 18.12 1.64 33.18
N LYS A 386 17.87 1.22 31.93
CA LYS A 386 18.56 1.75 30.75
C LYS A 386 17.90 3.00 30.16
N HIS A 387 16.58 3.15 30.28
CA HIS A 387 15.81 4.10 29.46
C HIS A 387 14.93 5.07 30.24
N ARG A 388 14.61 4.80 31.53
CA ARG A 388 13.60 5.57 32.27
C ARG A 388 13.84 7.08 32.27
N GLU A 389 15.08 7.52 32.51
CA GLU A 389 15.40 8.93 32.73
C GLU A 389 15.26 9.74 31.44
N ASN A 390 15.89 9.27 30.37
CA ASN A 390 15.84 9.93 29.06
C ASN A 390 14.42 9.94 28.49
N VAL A 391 13.68 8.83 28.64
CA VAL A 391 12.29 8.74 28.16
C VAL A 391 11.37 9.67 28.96
N ASN A 392 11.50 9.70 30.29
CA ASN A 392 10.69 10.58 31.13
C ASN A 392 10.96 12.06 30.79
N LYS A 393 12.25 12.45 30.72
CA LYS A 393 12.66 13.80 30.30
C LYS A 393 12.05 14.19 28.96
N LEU A 394 12.18 13.34 27.93
CA LEU A 394 11.66 13.63 26.60
C LEU A 394 10.13 13.78 26.59
N LEU A 395 9.41 12.89 27.29
CA LEU A 395 7.95 12.96 27.40
C LEU A 395 7.49 14.25 28.09
N THR A 396 8.19 14.69 29.13
CA THR A 396 7.92 15.99 29.79
C THR A 396 8.17 17.17 28.84
N GLU A 397 9.26 17.12 28.08
CA GLU A 397 9.56 18.16 27.09
C GLU A 397 8.53 18.21 25.95
N ILE A 398 8.04 17.06 25.47
CA ILE A 398 6.94 16.99 24.49
C ILE A 398 5.68 17.65 25.05
N VAL A 399 5.31 17.37 26.31
CA VAL A 399 4.16 18.01 26.96
C VAL A 399 4.32 19.52 26.98
N GLN A 400 5.50 20.03 27.34
CA GLN A 400 5.77 21.46 27.35
C GLN A 400 5.65 22.07 25.95
N SER A 401 6.19 21.42 24.92
CA SER A 401 6.06 21.85 23.52
C SER A 401 4.59 21.87 23.07
N LEU A 402 3.81 20.84 23.39
CA LEU A 402 2.39 20.78 23.05
C LEU A 402 1.60 21.91 23.71
N ILE A 403 1.85 22.21 24.99
CA ILE A 403 1.20 23.33 25.69
C ILE A 403 1.54 24.66 25.01
N THR A 404 2.82 24.90 24.72
CA THR A 404 3.28 26.12 24.05
C THR A 404 2.64 26.28 22.67
N LEU A 405 2.62 25.23 21.86
CA LEU A 405 2.04 25.24 20.51
C LEU A 405 0.51 25.38 20.54
N ASN A 406 -0.17 24.78 21.52
CA ASN A 406 -1.61 24.93 21.70
C ASN A 406 -1.99 26.37 22.04
N ASN A 407 -1.25 26.99 22.97
CA ASN A 407 -1.46 28.40 23.34
C ASN A 407 -1.24 29.35 22.16
N ALA A 408 -0.39 28.96 21.20
CA ALA A 408 -0.15 29.67 19.95
C ALA A 408 -1.10 29.29 18.80
N ASN A 409 -2.12 28.44 19.04
CA ASN A 409 -3.02 27.88 18.02
C ASN A 409 -2.28 27.27 16.81
N SER A 410 -1.12 26.66 17.05
CA SER A 410 -0.23 26.14 16.00
C SER A 410 -0.31 24.62 15.81
N LEU A 411 -1.26 23.95 16.48
CA LEU A 411 -1.47 22.51 16.36
C LEU A 411 -2.66 22.20 15.45
N PRO A 412 -2.57 21.16 14.59
CA PRO A 412 -3.69 20.71 13.76
C PRO A 412 -4.68 19.81 14.54
N PHE A 413 -4.48 19.61 15.84
CA PHE A 413 -5.31 18.76 16.70
C PHE A 413 -5.35 19.29 18.14
N SER A 414 -6.31 18.78 18.93
CA SER A 414 -6.48 19.06 20.35
C SER A 414 -5.52 18.20 21.19
N PRO A 415 -4.48 18.74 21.86
CA PRO A 415 -3.44 17.94 22.51
C PRO A 415 -3.81 17.41 23.89
N GLU A 416 -4.96 17.79 24.46
CA GLU A 416 -5.32 17.56 25.87
C GLU A 416 -5.31 16.08 26.23
N LEU A 417 -5.86 15.23 25.36
CA LEU A 417 -5.89 13.78 25.57
C LEU A 417 -4.47 13.18 25.56
N LEU A 418 -3.62 13.64 24.64
CA LEU A 418 -2.24 13.18 24.54
C LEU A 418 -1.44 13.61 25.76
N ILE A 419 -1.55 14.88 26.17
CA ILE A 419 -0.93 15.41 27.39
C ILE A 419 -1.37 14.61 28.61
N ALA A 420 -2.66 14.34 28.76
CA ALA A 420 -3.18 13.55 29.87
C ALA A 420 -2.61 12.13 29.90
N ASN A 421 -2.50 11.46 28.74
CA ASN A 421 -1.92 10.13 28.65
C ASN A 421 -0.41 10.13 28.93
N ILE A 422 0.33 11.12 28.42
CA ILE A 422 1.76 11.26 28.71
C ILE A 422 1.98 11.46 30.21
N ASN A 423 1.21 12.35 30.85
CA ASN A 423 1.32 12.60 32.29
C ASN A 423 0.98 11.36 33.15
N LYS A 424 0.09 10.48 32.69
CA LYS A 424 -0.16 9.18 33.34
C LYS A 424 1.00 8.21 33.11
N ALA A 425 1.54 8.19 31.89
CA ALA A 425 2.65 7.34 31.52
C ALA A 425 3.94 7.69 32.29
N THR A 426 4.25 8.98 32.47
CA THR A 426 5.45 9.43 33.23
C THR A 426 5.39 9.03 34.70
N LYS A 427 4.20 8.97 35.32
CA LYS A 427 4.04 8.46 36.68
C LYS A 427 4.45 6.98 36.84
N VAL A 428 4.37 6.19 35.78
CA VAL A 428 4.80 4.78 35.78
C VAL A 428 6.32 4.65 35.64
N LEU A 429 6.98 5.70 35.14
CA LEU A 429 8.44 5.75 34.96
C LEU A 429 9.18 6.34 36.16
N LEU A 430 8.45 6.86 37.17
CA LEU A 430 8.96 7.30 38.48
C LEU A 430 8.98 6.10 39.43
#